data_AF-A0A950BER0-F1
#
_entry.id   AF-A0A950BER0-F1
#
_cell.length_a   1.000
_cell.length_b   1.000
_cell.length_c   1.000
_cell.angle_alpha   90.00
_cell.angle_beta   90.00
_cell.angle_gamma   90.00
#
_symmetry.space_group_name_H-M   'P 1'
#
loop_
_entity.id
_entity.type
_entity.pdbx_description
1 polymer ?
#
loop_
_entity_poly.entity_id
_entity_poly.type
_entity_poly.pdbx_seq_one_letter_code
_entity_poly.pdbx_strand_id
1 'polypeptide(L)'
;MPLHIQTRLVSMQLPGLRAALVGSGVAGLTLMGSAIAQIRPMPRNGDVIEHRIVAGDTLEQLAARYLGDHNRWTALQSHNHVADPFRLRPGSMLEIPARLLRAAAASVEFVQGDVRSSHSLSHLAGPADAQAQPVQQGQLLQEGDTLKVPANAFVAVRLADGSLVRVQSESDVELRQMRRKGRAGSLQSVLDLHAGGVEASVPKQADGERRFEVRTQAASTSVRGTQFMVLTDDQGGTAAAVDEGSVAVHSGAPGALLKPGQGVAVATDGRIGKTLPMLPAPDTTAWPSLAEDANWVSLPLPAMAAAVRFQVQLAADRSFTRTLRGGMFTRSPARLSGVEDGDYFVAVRAIDANGVPGARSVQRIRVKAHPVPPLYVSPEPGAVIGLSQQGLECTKVQEATAYRIQVAAAGADFSSPAIDAGELQDCMLPADALARLPAGDYQWRAASIRVLADGRQDPGPFAPALKLKLALAPHSPELQMGGAPGQGSSHIRWSGEPGQRYHIVVASEPGFAAPLVDTWVSEPQWSTQELPAGSYFLQLQVEDGNGLRSNFSPAREFRTGNWVTTDDGQMLNSGDGTRLLRQ
;
A
#
# COMPACT_ATOMS: atom_id res chain seq x y z
N MET A 1 -17.64 -0.46 -58.22
CA MET A 1 -17.96 0.56 -59.24
C MET A 1 -17.74 1.95 -58.61
N PRO A 2 -17.05 2.90 -59.28
CA PRO A 2 -16.71 4.20 -58.69
C PRO A 2 -17.40 5.41 -59.38
N LEU A 3 -17.45 6.54 -58.67
CA LEU A 3 -17.63 7.93 -59.14
C LEU A 3 -16.66 8.79 -58.28
N HIS A 4 -15.72 9.59 -58.82
CA HIS A 4 -15.89 10.94 -59.41
C HIS A 4 -16.46 11.95 -58.38
N ILE A 5 -15.95 13.19 -58.20
CA ILE A 5 -15.12 14.10 -59.04
C ILE A 5 -14.51 15.19 -58.08
N GLN A 6 -13.39 15.92 -58.25
CA GLN A 6 -12.29 15.95 -59.25
C GLN A 6 -11.01 16.66 -58.67
N THR A 7 -10.10 17.09 -59.54
CA THR A 7 -8.77 17.74 -59.37
C THR A 7 -8.75 19.23 -58.99
N ARG A 8 -7.63 19.71 -58.40
CA ARG A 8 -6.71 20.66 -59.09
C ARG A 8 -5.33 20.80 -58.41
N LEU A 9 -4.29 20.87 -59.25
CA LEU A 9 -2.90 21.18 -58.93
C LEU A 9 -2.42 22.19 -59.99
N VAL A 10 -1.52 23.11 -59.64
CA VAL A 10 -0.91 24.05 -60.61
C VAL A 10 0.59 24.11 -60.36
N SER A 11 1.35 23.74 -61.38
CA SER A 11 2.81 23.88 -61.49
C SER A 11 3.12 24.72 -62.73
N MET A 12 4.18 25.54 -62.68
CA MET A 12 4.56 26.44 -63.77
C MET A 12 6.08 26.52 -63.89
N GLN A 13 6.62 26.49 -65.12
CA GLN A 13 8.06 26.38 -65.40
C GLN A 13 8.51 27.35 -66.50
N LEU A 14 9.67 27.99 -66.27
CA LEU A 14 10.64 28.45 -67.31
C LEU A 14 10.10 29.53 -68.30
N PRO A 15 10.91 30.13 -69.22
CA PRO A 15 12.34 29.98 -69.58
C PRO A 15 13.20 31.22 -69.16
N GLY A 16 14.46 31.43 -69.55
CA GLY A 16 15.50 30.61 -70.23
C GLY A 16 16.51 31.45 -71.04
N LEU A 17 17.75 30.94 -71.19
CA LEU A 17 18.88 31.41 -72.04
C LEU A 17 19.29 32.92 -72.02
N ARG A 18 20.58 33.16 -71.70
CA ARG A 18 21.61 33.48 -72.72
C ARG A 18 23.03 33.45 -72.12
N ALA A 19 24.03 33.25 -72.98
CA ALA A 19 25.45 33.33 -72.66
C ALA A 19 26.16 34.31 -73.61
N ALA A 20 27.28 34.89 -73.18
CA ALA A 20 28.17 35.75 -73.98
C ALA A 20 29.63 35.59 -73.49
N LEU A 21 30.59 35.95 -74.34
CA LEU A 21 32.02 35.60 -74.19
C LEU A 21 32.94 36.81 -73.96
N VAL A 22 34.06 36.53 -73.29
CA VAL A 22 35.42 37.11 -73.50
C VAL A 22 35.63 38.62 -73.28
N GLY A 23 36.67 38.92 -72.48
CA GLY A 23 37.32 40.23 -72.41
C GLY A 23 38.66 40.10 -71.69
N SER A 24 39.77 39.99 -72.44
CA SER A 24 41.12 39.86 -71.87
C SER A 24 41.81 41.23 -71.75
N GLY A 25 42.46 41.48 -70.62
CA GLY A 25 43.28 42.68 -70.37
C GLY A 25 44.41 42.37 -69.39
N VAL A 26 45.58 42.98 -69.58
CA VAL A 26 46.83 42.66 -68.85
C VAL A 26 47.49 43.95 -68.35
N ALA A 27 48.27 43.83 -67.27
CA ALA A 27 48.98 44.87 -66.50
C ALA A 27 48.12 45.64 -65.47
N GLY A 28 48.63 45.95 -64.26
CA GLY A 28 49.92 45.54 -63.67
C GLY A 28 50.17 46.12 -62.27
N LEU A 29 51.00 45.43 -61.47
CA LEU A 29 51.52 45.79 -60.14
C LEU A 29 50.54 46.33 -59.07
N THR A 30 50.36 45.57 -57.98
CA THR A 30 50.80 45.98 -56.62
C THR A 30 50.73 44.80 -55.65
N LEU A 31 51.58 44.78 -54.62
CA LEU A 31 51.47 43.80 -53.53
C LEU A 31 50.52 44.30 -52.45
N MET A 32 49.52 43.48 -52.08
CA MET A 32 49.05 43.38 -50.69
C MET A 32 48.70 41.92 -50.38
N GLY A 33 49.02 41.48 -49.17
CA GLY A 33 48.91 40.08 -48.77
C GLY A 33 47.50 39.70 -48.32
N SER A 34 46.86 38.79 -49.06
CA SER A 34 45.66 38.09 -48.58
C SER A 34 46.06 36.92 -47.69
N ALA A 35 46.13 37.16 -46.36
CA ALA A 35 46.29 36.08 -45.41
C ALA A 35 45.09 35.13 -45.50
N ILE A 36 45.32 33.86 -45.84
CA ILE A 36 44.27 32.83 -45.79
C ILE A 36 43.87 32.69 -44.32
N ALA A 37 42.68 33.17 -44.00
CA ALA A 37 42.11 33.08 -42.66
C ALA A 37 41.78 31.60 -42.35
N GLN A 38 42.77 30.86 -41.85
CA GLN A 38 42.51 29.60 -41.17
C GLN A 38 41.53 29.87 -40.05
N ILE A 39 40.33 29.30 -40.15
CA ILE A 39 39.32 29.34 -39.10
C ILE A 39 39.85 28.48 -37.95
N ARG A 40 40.66 29.10 -37.09
CA ARG A 40 40.98 28.54 -35.77
C ARG A 40 39.64 28.41 -35.04
N PRO A 41 39.21 27.20 -34.64
CA PRO A 41 38.06 27.09 -33.77
C PRO A 41 38.38 27.88 -32.50
N MET A 42 37.50 28.81 -32.11
CA MET A 42 37.61 29.47 -30.81
C MET A 42 37.65 28.37 -29.73
N PRO A 43 38.67 28.35 -28.84
CA PRO A 43 38.64 27.44 -27.72
C PRO A 43 37.38 27.77 -26.90
N ARG A 44 36.53 26.76 -26.69
CA ARG A 44 35.38 26.90 -25.79
C ARG A 44 35.93 27.27 -24.41
N ASN A 45 35.47 28.38 -23.84
CA ASN A 45 35.65 28.67 -22.41
C ASN A 45 34.88 27.62 -21.60
N GLY A 46 35.52 26.49 -21.33
CA GLY A 46 35.10 25.60 -20.25
C GLY A 46 35.34 26.31 -18.92
N ASP A 47 34.50 26.06 -17.92
CA ASP A 47 34.72 26.55 -16.55
C ASP A 47 36.16 26.24 -16.09
N VAL A 48 36.90 27.28 -15.70
CA VAL A 48 38.24 27.20 -15.12
C VAL A 48 38.18 27.87 -13.74
N ILE A 49 38.78 27.24 -12.74
CA ILE A 49 39.03 27.86 -11.44
C ILE A 49 40.45 28.45 -11.49
N GLU A 50 40.55 29.77 -11.40
CA GLU A 50 41.84 30.43 -11.23
C GLU A 50 42.34 30.28 -9.78
N HIS A 51 43.51 29.68 -9.60
CA HIS A 51 44.17 29.56 -8.31
C HIS A 51 45.41 30.47 -8.27
N ARG A 52 45.40 31.54 -7.46
CA ARG A 52 46.63 32.29 -7.16
C ARG A 52 47.53 31.46 -6.26
N ILE A 53 48.69 31.09 -6.77
CA ILE A 53 49.74 30.33 -6.06
C ILE A 53 50.24 31.15 -4.87
N VAL A 54 50.33 30.57 -3.68
CA VAL A 54 51.01 31.18 -2.52
C VAL A 54 52.32 30.45 -2.20
N ALA A 55 53.14 31.04 -1.33
CA ALA A 55 54.39 30.41 -0.89
C ALA A 55 54.09 29.09 -0.17
N GLY A 56 54.62 27.98 -0.69
CA GLY A 56 54.45 26.64 -0.13
C GLY A 56 53.52 25.70 -0.93
N ASP A 57 52.71 26.22 -1.86
CA ASP A 57 51.93 25.35 -2.78
C ASP A 57 52.86 24.57 -3.72
N THR A 58 52.55 23.29 -3.96
CA THR A 58 53.15 22.46 -5.03
C THR A 58 52.06 21.95 -5.98
N LEU A 59 52.42 21.53 -7.21
CA LEU A 59 51.43 20.96 -8.14
C LEU A 59 50.78 19.69 -7.59
N GLU A 60 51.49 18.90 -6.79
CA GLU A 60 50.98 17.71 -6.09
C GLU A 60 49.94 18.07 -5.03
N GLN A 61 50.23 19.07 -4.20
CA GLN A 61 49.27 19.57 -3.21
C GLN A 61 48.03 20.17 -3.88
N LEU A 62 48.20 20.89 -5.00
CA LEU A 62 47.09 21.46 -5.76
C LEU A 62 46.27 20.37 -6.48
N ALA A 63 46.91 19.30 -6.98
CA ALA A 63 46.22 18.13 -7.50
C ALA A 63 45.43 17.39 -6.40
N ALA A 64 46.02 17.15 -5.23
CA ALA A 64 45.30 16.59 -4.08
C ALA A 64 44.09 17.47 -3.68
N ARG A 65 44.28 18.79 -3.61
CA ARG A 65 43.28 19.78 -3.20
C ARG A 65 42.09 19.90 -4.16
N TYR A 66 42.33 19.89 -5.47
CA TYR A 66 41.32 20.18 -6.49
C TYR A 66 40.92 19.00 -7.38
N LEU A 67 41.86 18.11 -7.71
CA LEU A 67 41.65 16.93 -8.57
C LEU A 67 41.32 15.67 -7.75
N GLY A 68 41.52 15.73 -6.42
CA GLY A 68 41.21 14.65 -5.46
C GLY A 68 42.30 13.58 -5.33
N ASP A 69 43.40 13.73 -6.07
CA ASP A 69 44.52 12.79 -6.16
C ASP A 69 45.80 13.58 -6.46
N HIS A 70 46.85 13.39 -5.66
CA HIS A 70 48.12 14.09 -5.81
C HIS A 70 48.86 13.70 -7.10
N ASN A 71 48.68 12.47 -7.60
CA ASN A 71 49.39 11.94 -8.77
C ASN A 71 48.96 12.62 -10.07
N ARG A 72 47.80 13.30 -10.09
CA ARG A 72 47.27 14.01 -11.27
C ARG A 72 47.91 15.39 -11.50
N TRP A 73 49.00 15.71 -10.78
CA TRP A 73 49.74 16.97 -10.92
C TRP A 73 50.26 17.24 -12.34
N THR A 74 50.59 16.18 -13.09
CA THR A 74 51.01 16.26 -14.50
C THR A 74 49.90 16.80 -15.41
N ALA A 75 48.63 16.57 -15.08
CA ALA A 75 47.49 17.12 -15.81
C ALA A 75 47.29 18.63 -15.54
N LEU A 76 47.68 19.11 -14.35
CA LEU A 76 47.78 20.56 -14.08
C LEU A 76 48.98 21.16 -14.80
N GLN A 77 50.16 20.52 -14.71
CA GLN A 77 51.40 21.00 -15.33
C GLN A 77 51.24 21.21 -16.84
N SER A 78 50.73 20.19 -17.54
CA SER A 78 50.58 20.18 -18.99
C SER A 78 49.56 21.20 -19.51
N HIS A 79 48.46 21.41 -18.78
CA HIS A 79 47.46 22.42 -19.14
C HIS A 79 47.95 23.86 -18.91
N ASN A 80 48.75 24.08 -17.87
CA ASN A 80 49.29 25.41 -17.51
C ASN A 80 50.66 25.72 -18.14
N HIS A 81 51.21 24.78 -18.91
CA HIS A 81 52.55 24.87 -19.50
C HIS A 81 53.66 25.19 -18.45
N VAL A 82 53.56 24.63 -17.25
CA VAL A 82 54.51 24.89 -16.15
C VAL A 82 55.86 24.23 -16.44
N ALA A 83 56.84 25.05 -16.81
CA ALA A 83 58.16 24.61 -17.26
C ALA A 83 59.01 23.89 -16.19
N ASP A 84 58.89 24.29 -14.92
CA ASP A 84 59.54 23.63 -13.78
C ASP A 84 58.46 23.29 -12.73
N PRO A 85 58.08 22.00 -12.56
CA PRO A 85 57.02 21.61 -11.63
C PRO A 85 57.42 21.76 -10.15
N PHE A 86 58.71 21.89 -9.85
CA PHE A 86 59.24 22.08 -8.49
C PHE A 86 59.40 23.56 -8.11
N ARG A 87 59.20 24.50 -9.05
CA ARG A 87 59.37 25.96 -8.83
C ARG A 87 58.16 26.77 -9.30
N LEU A 88 57.02 26.52 -8.66
CA LEU A 88 55.86 27.41 -8.75
C LEU A 88 56.21 28.81 -8.22
N ARG A 89 55.84 29.86 -8.97
CA ARG A 89 56.13 31.25 -8.61
C ARG A 89 54.97 31.83 -7.76
N PRO A 90 55.18 32.21 -6.48
CA PRO A 90 54.13 32.82 -5.68
C PRO A 90 53.57 34.09 -6.34
N GLY A 91 52.27 34.28 -6.23
CA GLY A 91 51.54 35.40 -6.86
C GLY A 91 51.09 35.16 -8.31
N SER A 92 51.64 34.16 -9.00
CA SER A 92 51.13 33.75 -10.33
C SER A 92 49.80 33.00 -10.24
N MET A 93 49.07 32.93 -11.35
CA MET A 93 47.78 32.24 -11.45
C MET A 93 47.97 30.86 -12.10
N LEU A 94 47.32 29.84 -11.56
CA LEU A 94 47.21 28.50 -12.13
C LEU A 94 45.75 28.24 -12.52
N GLU A 95 45.51 27.90 -13.78
CA GLU A 95 44.22 27.48 -14.31
C GLU A 95 43.91 26.03 -13.93
N ILE A 96 42.78 25.81 -13.27
CA ILE A 96 42.30 24.48 -12.86
C ILE A 96 40.99 24.20 -13.62
N PRO A 97 41.01 23.41 -14.70
CA PRO A 97 39.89 23.29 -15.62
C PRO A 97 38.88 22.29 -15.08
N ALA A 98 37.59 22.58 -15.26
CA ALA A 98 36.52 21.77 -14.68
C ALA A 98 36.57 20.28 -15.08
N ARG A 99 37.11 19.97 -16.26
CA ARG A 99 37.32 18.60 -16.75
C ARG A 99 38.31 17.75 -15.91
N LEU A 100 39.14 18.37 -15.08
CA LEU A 100 40.09 17.68 -14.21
C LEU A 100 39.61 17.57 -12.75
N LEU A 101 38.75 18.49 -12.31
CA LEU A 101 38.28 18.57 -10.92
C LEU A 101 37.73 17.24 -10.41
N ARG A 102 37.82 17.01 -9.10
CA ARG A 102 37.23 15.84 -8.46
C ARG A 102 35.72 15.82 -8.71
N ALA A 103 35.25 14.84 -9.49
CA ALA A 103 33.83 14.58 -9.67
C ALA A 103 33.16 14.43 -8.31
N ALA A 104 32.05 15.14 -8.08
CA ALA A 104 31.32 15.05 -6.84
C ALA A 104 30.17 14.04 -7.02
N ALA A 105 30.23 12.93 -6.27
CA ALA A 105 29.21 11.90 -6.33
C ALA A 105 28.09 12.15 -5.29
N ALA A 106 26.89 11.72 -5.60
CA ALA A 106 25.79 11.61 -4.65
C ALA A 106 25.66 10.17 -4.13
N SER A 107 25.17 9.99 -2.90
CA SER A 107 24.87 8.68 -2.32
C SER A 107 23.37 8.39 -2.31
N VAL A 108 22.98 7.17 -2.70
CA VAL A 108 21.62 6.68 -2.51
C VAL A 108 21.45 6.30 -1.03
N GLU A 109 20.75 7.13 -0.28
CA GLU A 109 20.50 6.94 1.15
C GLU A 109 19.45 5.85 1.40
N PHE A 110 18.47 5.73 0.50
CA PHE A 110 17.39 4.75 0.55
C PHE A 110 16.74 4.57 -0.83
N VAL A 111 16.25 3.37 -1.12
CA VAL A 111 15.54 3.03 -2.36
C VAL A 111 14.41 2.04 -2.07
N GLN A 112 13.26 2.20 -2.74
CA GLN A 112 12.09 1.35 -2.64
C GLN A 112 11.49 1.15 -4.04
N GLY A 113 11.13 -0.09 -4.38
CA GLY A 113 10.60 -0.44 -5.69
C GLY A 113 11.68 -0.48 -6.79
N ASP A 114 11.27 -0.71 -8.04
CA ASP A 114 12.18 -0.90 -9.17
C ASP A 114 12.69 0.44 -9.75
N VAL A 115 13.43 1.20 -8.92
CA VAL A 115 14.10 2.43 -9.36
C VAL A 115 15.28 2.08 -10.26
N ARG A 116 15.39 2.76 -11.41
CA ARG A 116 16.47 2.54 -12.39
C ARG A 116 17.35 3.76 -12.55
N SER A 117 18.66 3.55 -12.64
CA SER A 117 19.62 4.56 -13.08
C SER A 117 20.18 4.24 -14.46
N SER A 118 20.44 5.26 -15.26
CA SER A 118 21.08 5.14 -16.57
C SER A 118 22.04 6.31 -16.78
N HIS A 119 23.30 6.02 -17.08
CA HIS A 119 24.34 7.03 -17.31
C HIS A 119 24.54 7.28 -18.81
N SER A 120 24.20 8.46 -19.32
CA SER A 120 24.52 8.80 -20.72
C SER A 120 25.97 9.29 -20.84
N LEU A 121 26.87 8.43 -21.32
CA LEU A 121 28.28 8.77 -21.58
C LEU A 121 28.47 9.64 -22.84
N SER A 122 27.40 10.09 -23.52
CA SER A 122 27.51 10.87 -24.75
C SER A 122 26.27 11.71 -25.06
N HIS A 123 26.46 13.03 -25.21
CA HIS A 123 25.48 13.98 -25.76
C HIS A 123 25.03 13.68 -27.21
N LEU A 124 25.59 12.63 -27.85
CA LEU A 124 25.29 12.18 -29.20
C LEU A 124 24.63 10.78 -29.23
N ALA A 125 24.53 10.10 -28.09
CA ALA A 125 23.76 8.86 -27.97
C ALA A 125 22.29 9.20 -27.73
N GLY A 126 21.38 8.44 -28.34
CA GLY A 126 19.96 8.57 -28.04
C GLY A 126 19.64 8.02 -26.64
N PRO A 127 18.50 8.40 -26.03
CA PRO A 127 18.08 7.87 -24.72
C PRO A 127 17.76 6.37 -24.71
N ALA A 128 17.96 5.66 -25.83
CA ALA A 128 17.75 4.21 -25.96
C ALA A 128 19.00 3.36 -25.65
N ASP A 129 20.21 3.92 -25.75
CA ASP A 129 21.47 3.14 -25.67
C ASP A 129 22.06 3.04 -24.25
N ALA A 130 21.55 3.81 -23.29
CA ALA A 130 22.00 3.77 -21.90
C ALA A 130 21.30 2.64 -21.13
N GLN A 131 22.02 1.55 -20.85
CA GLN A 131 21.46 0.40 -20.12
C GLN A 131 21.00 0.78 -18.70
N ALA A 132 19.70 0.62 -18.44
CA ALA A 132 19.06 1.00 -17.19
C ALA A 132 19.24 -0.07 -16.08
N GLN A 133 20.08 0.23 -15.09
CA GLN A 133 20.43 -0.68 -14.00
C GLN A 133 19.57 -0.44 -12.74
N PRO A 134 19.24 -1.48 -11.94
CA PRO A 134 18.50 -1.32 -10.69
C PRO A 134 19.33 -0.58 -9.64
N VAL A 135 18.72 0.45 -9.04
CA VAL A 135 19.37 1.30 -8.04
C VAL A 135 19.45 0.61 -6.69
N GLN A 136 20.60 0.71 -6.02
CA GLN A 136 20.85 0.08 -4.72
C GLN A 136 21.18 1.12 -3.64
N GLN A 137 20.85 0.80 -2.38
CA GLN A 137 21.25 1.62 -1.24
C GLN A 137 22.79 1.65 -1.12
N GLY A 138 23.35 2.84 -0.86
CA GLY A 138 24.80 3.07 -0.83
C GLY A 138 25.45 3.24 -2.21
N GLN A 139 24.72 3.08 -3.32
CA GLN A 139 25.23 3.34 -4.66
C GLN A 139 25.65 4.82 -4.79
N LEU A 140 26.78 5.03 -5.47
CA LEU A 140 27.26 6.35 -5.86
C LEU A 140 26.74 6.71 -7.25
N LEU A 141 26.07 7.86 -7.34
CA LEU A 141 25.59 8.46 -8.59
C LEU A 141 26.50 9.61 -9.01
N GLN A 142 26.64 9.84 -10.31
CA GLN A 142 27.56 10.78 -10.95
C GLN A 142 26.83 11.85 -11.78
N GLU A 143 27.58 12.84 -12.27
CA GLU A 143 27.03 13.87 -13.15
C GLU A 143 26.67 13.28 -14.51
N GLY A 144 25.39 13.33 -14.87
CA GLY A 144 24.84 12.69 -16.08
C GLY A 144 24.12 11.35 -15.85
N ASP A 145 23.95 10.92 -14.59
CA ASP A 145 23.00 9.86 -14.25
C ASP A 145 21.55 10.37 -14.31
N THR A 146 20.68 9.62 -14.98
CA THR A 146 19.21 9.80 -14.95
C THR A 146 18.58 8.72 -14.07
N LEU A 147 17.68 9.12 -13.17
CA LEU A 147 16.88 8.26 -12.29
C LEU A 147 15.45 8.18 -12.80
N LYS A 148 15.01 6.98 -13.21
CA LYS A 148 13.61 6.66 -13.50
C LYS A 148 12.99 6.02 -12.25
N VAL A 149 11.95 6.66 -11.71
CA VAL A 149 11.21 6.20 -10.53
C VAL A 149 9.78 5.85 -10.96
N PRO A 150 9.44 4.55 -11.13
CA PRO A 150 8.11 4.15 -11.60
C PRO A 150 7.03 4.33 -10.51
N ALA A 151 5.79 3.93 -10.83
CA ALA A 151 4.69 3.89 -9.88
C ALA A 151 5.00 3.01 -8.66
N ASN A 152 4.67 3.49 -7.45
CA ASN A 152 4.95 2.87 -6.15
C ASN A 152 6.45 2.73 -5.79
N ALA A 153 7.34 3.42 -6.51
CA ALA A 153 8.77 3.47 -6.20
C ALA A 153 9.18 4.83 -5.60
N PHE A 154 10.27 4.84 -4.83
CA PHE A 154 10.81 6.04 -4.18
C PHE A 154 12.33 5.93 -4.05
N VAL A 155 13.05 7.05 -4.13
CA VAL A 155 14.49 7.09 -3.85
C VAL A 155 14.88 8.37 -3.11
N ALA A 156 15.69 8.21 -2.07
CA ALA A 156 16.29 9.32 -1.35
C ALA A 156 17.79 9.38 -1.66
N VAL A 157 18.25 10.52 -2.16
CA VAL A 157 19.61 10.75 -2.64
C VAL A 157 20.21 11.93 -1.89
N ARG A 158 21.39 11.74 -1.30
CA ARG A 158 22.18 12.80 -0.66
C ARG A 158 23.23 13.27 -1.64
N LEU A 159 23.18 14.56 -2.00
CA LEU A 159 24.15 15.15 -2.91
C LEU A 159 25.44 15.52 -2.16
N ALA A 160 26.52 15.71 -2.92
CA ALA A 160 27.83 16.09 -2.40
C ALA A 160 27.87 17.44 -1.65
N ASP A 161 26.82 18.26 -1.77
CA ASP A 161 26.64 19.51 -1.02
C ASP A 161 25.97 19.35 0.35
N GLY A 162 25.53 18.13 0.69
CA GLY A 162 24.81 17.78 1.90
C GLY A 162 23.28 17.79 1.77
N SER A 163 22.73 18.25 0.64
CA SER A 163 21.29 18.30 0.38
C SER A 163 20.69 16.90 0.25
N LEU A 164 19.53 16.69 0.86
CA LEU A 164 18.76 15.46 0.74
C LEU A 164 17.60 15.68 -0.23
N VAL A 165 17.62 14.97 -1.34
CA VAL A 165 16.56 14.96 -2.36
C VAL A 165 15.76 13.67 -2.21
N ARG A 166 14.44 13.78 -2.05
CA ARG A 166 13.48 12.68 -2.03
C ARG A 166 12.70 12.73 -3.33
N VAL A 167 13.09 11.89 -4.29
CA VAL A 167 12.41 11.76 -5.57
C VAL A 167 11.14 10.95 -5.35
N GLN A 168 10.02 11.43 -5.89
CA GLN A 168 8.71 10.82 -5.71
C GLN A 168 8.48 9.67 -6.70
N SER A 169 7.42 8.89 -6.46
CA SER A 169 6.86 7.97 -7.44
C SER A 169 6.56 8.70 -8.77
N GLU A 170 6.59 7.96 -9.87
CA GLU A 170 6.26 8.46 -11.23
C GLU A 170 7.10 9.67 -11.65
N SER A 171 8.42 9.62 -11.38
CA SER A 171 9.34 10.74 -11.58
C SER A 171 10.56 10.39 -12.45
N ASP A 172 11.12 11.43 -13.08
CA ASP A 172 12.25 11.36 -14.00
C ASP A 172 13.23 12.51 -13.68
N VAL A 173 14.41 12.19 -13.16
CA VAL A 173 15.35 13.17 -12.59
C VAL A 173 16.78 12.92 -13.06
N GLU A 174 17.42 13.91 -13.65
CA GLU A 174 18.79 13.88 -14.12
C GLU A 174 19.72 14.69 -13.20
N LEU A 175 20.84 14.09 -12.78
CA LEU A 175 21.87 14.73 -11.96
C LEU A 175 22.80 15.57 -12.86
N ARG A 176 22.22 16.62 -13.47
CA ARG A 176 22.79 17.42 -14.58
C ARG A 176 24.08 18.16 -14.20
N GLN A 177 24.30 18.49 -12.94
CA GLN A 177 25.59 19.03 -12.48
C GLN A 177 25.89 18.74 -10.99
N MET A 178 27.09 18.26 -10.69
CA MET A 178 27.59 18.04 -9.32
C MET A 178 29.08 18.41 -9.23
N ARG A 179 29.37 19.69 -8.98
CA ARG A 179 30.74 20.24 -9.10
C ARG A 179 31.14 21.13 -7.93
N ARG A 180 32.42 21.07 -7.54
CA ARG A 180 33.07 22.04 -6.64
C ARG A 180 33.68 23.17 -7.46
N LYS A 181 33.15 24.38 -7.39
CA LYS A 181 33.74 25.60 -7.96
C LYS A 181 34.61 26.34 -6.93
N GLY A 182 35.32 27.36 -7.40
CA GLY A 182 36.01 28.35 -6.56
C GLY A 182 37.22 27.85 -5.74
N ARG A 183 37.85 28.80 -5.04
CA ARG A 183 39.02 28.54 -4.18
C ARG A 183 38.63 27.85 -2.86
N ALA A 184 37.36 27.94 -2.47
CA ALA A 184 36.78 27.40 -1.23
C ALA A 184 35.99 26.08 -1.42
N GLY A 185 35.87 25.55 -2.65
CA GLY A 185 35.15 24.30 -2.91
C GLY A 185 33.63 24.45 -2.87
N SER A 186 33.11 25.55 -3.40
CA SER A 186 31.68 25.85 -3.49
C SER A 186 30.94 24.85 -4.35
N LEU A 187 30.12 24.02 -3.70
CA LEU A 187 29.36 22.99 -4.37
C LEU A 187 28.16 23.60 -5.10
N GLN A 188 28.14 23.41 -6.41
CA GLN A 188 26.98 23.65 -7.26
C GLN A 188 26.35 22.29 -7.61
N SER A 189 25.08 22.14 -7.21
CA SER A 189 24.24 21.00 -7.53
C SER A 189 23.10 21.48 -8.42
N VAL A 190 22.94 20.85 -9.59
CA VAL A 190 21.85 21.13 -10.52
C VAL A 190 21.17 19.81 -10.88
N LEU A 191 19.86 19.74 -10.65
CA LEU A 191 19.03 18.61 -11.04
C LEU A 191 18.04 19.09 -12.10
N ASP A 192 17.90 18.33 -13.18
CA ASP A 192 16.87 18.56 -14.18
C ASP A 192 15.74 17.53 -13.91
N LEU A 193 14.55 18.02 -13.55
CA LEU A 193 13.32 17.27 -13.31
C LEU A 193 12.48 17.30 -14.59
N HIS A 194 12.39 16.15 -15.25
CA HIS A 194 11.68 16.01 -16.53
C HIS A 194 10.20 15.66 -16.32
N ALA A 195 9.87 14.87 -15.28
CA ALA A 195 8.51 14.50 -14.91
C ALA A 195 8.39 14.17 -13.41
N GLY A 196 7.17 14.25 -12.86
CA GLY A 196 6.86 13.84 -11.49
C GLY A 196 7.19 14.90 -10.43
N GLY A 197 8.04 14.58 -9.45
CA GLY A 197 8.38 15.54 -8.40
C GLY A 197 9.55 15.19 -7.50
N VAL A 198 10.10 16.24 -6.86
CA VAL A 198 11.14 16.15 -5.84
C VAL A 198 10.79 16.99 -4.62
N GLU A 199 11.08 16.45 -3.43
CA GLU A 199 11.22 17.23 -2.22
C GLU A 199 12.71 17.37 -1.89
N ALA A 200 13.16 18.57 -1.53
CA ALA A 200 14.56 18.84 -1.24
C ALA A 200 14.71 19.54 0.12
N SER A 201 15.64 19.03 0.93
CA SER A 201 16.09 19.64 2.18
C SER A 201 17.55 20.03 2.06
N VAL A 202 17.82 21.32 1.97
CA VAL A 202 19.15 21.91 1.75
C VAL A 202 19.67 22.48 3.08
N PRO A 203 20.83 22.04 3.59
CA PRO A 203 21.37 22.54 4.86
C PRO A 203 21.57 24.05 4.92
N LYS A 204 21.23 24.65 6.06
CA LYS A 204 21.56 26.04 6.40
C LYS A 204 23.04 26.09 6.83
N GLN A 205 23.93 26.65 6.01
CA GLN A 205 25.36 26.82 6.34
C GLN A 205 25.87 28.24 6.08
N ALA A 206 26.95 28.59 6.79
CA ALA A 206 27.53 29.93 6.85
C ALA A 206 28.24 30.34 5.55
N ASP A 207 29.04 29.44 4.96
CA ASP A 207 29.81 29.70 3.75
C ASP A 207 28.88 29.88 2.54
N GLY A 208 28.63 31.15 2.20
CA GLY A 208 27.52 31.58 1.32
C GLY A 208 27.66 31.28 -0.17
N GLU A 209 28.52 30.34 -0.57
CA GLU A 209 28.83 30.07 -1.99
C GLU A 209 28.15 28.82 -2.58
N ARG A 210 27.53 27.93 -1.79
CA ARG A 210 26.85 26.74 -2.35
C ARG A 210 25.55 27.13 -3.06
N ARG A 211 25.31 26.53 -4.23
CA ARG A 211 24.09 26.75 -5.03
C ARG A 211 23.44 25.40 -5.35
N PHE A 212 22.27 25.16 -4.78
CA PHE A 212 21.37 24.08 -5.16
C PHE A 212 20.31 24.65 -6.12
N GLU A 213 20.11 23.99 -7.26
CA GLU A 213 19.14 24.38 -8.29
C GLU A 213 18.36 23.17 -8.79
N VAL A 214 17.03 23.27 -8.85
CA VAL A 214 16.17 22.33 -9.58
C VAL A 214 15.66 23.03 -10.82
N ARG A 215 15.77 22.37 -11.97
CA ARG A 215 15.34 22.87 -13.28
C ARG A 215 14.23 21.97 -13.81
N THR A 216 13.30 22.55 -14.52
CA THR A 216 12.20 21.86 -15.23
C THR A 216 12.10 22.45 -16.63
N GLN A 217 11.20 21.94 -17.47
CA GLN A 217 10.90 22.57 -18.76
C GLN A 217 10.45 24.05 -18.62
N ALA A 218 9.62 24.36 -17.61
CA ALA A 218 9.00 25.68 -17.46
C ALA A 218 9.77 26.67 -16.55
N ALA A 219 10.63 26.21 -15.64
CA ALA A 219 11.28 27.08 -14.64
C ALA A 219 12.58 26.51 -14.05
N SER A 220 13.36 27.35 -13.34
CA SER A 220 14.35 26.88 -12.35
C SER A 220 14.24 27.54 -10.98
N THR A 221 14.52 26.77 -9.93
CA THR A 221 14.43 27.17 -8.53
C THR A 221 15.82 27.23 -7.90
N SER A 222 16.32 28.43 -7.59
CA SER A 222 17.57 28.63 -6.83
C SER A 222 17.26 28.85 -5.34
N VAL A 223 17.99 28.17 -4.45
CA VAL A 223 17.63 28.12 -3.02
C VAL A 223 18.82 28.27 -2.08
N ARG A 224 18.56 28.64 -0.83
CA ARG A 224 19.57 28.70 0.25
C ARG A 224 18.97 28.27 1.58
N GLY A 225 19.34 27.08 2.08
CA GLY A 225 18.98 26.61 3.42
C GLY A 225 17.48 26.32 3.61
N THR A 226 16.88 25.59 2.66
CA THR A 226 15.43 25.43 2.51
C THR A 226 14.93 24.00 2.70
N GLN A 227 13.64 23.87 3.06
CA GLN A 227 12.85 22.69 2.71
C GLN A 227 11.76 23.11 1.74
N PHE A 228 11.71 22.47 0.58
CA PHE A 228 10.79 22.83 -0.49
C PHE A 228 10.45 21.64 -1.38
N MET A 229 9.38 21.76 -2.16
CA MET A 229 8.92 20.76 -3.11
C MET A 229 8.76 21.40 -4.49
N VAL A 230 9.15 20.66 -5.53
CA VAL A 230 8.90 20.99 -6.93
C VAL A 230 8.16 19.81 -7.56
N LEU A 231 7.02 20.08 -8.18
CA LEU A 231 6.23 19.14 -8.96
C LEU A 231 6.16 19.62 -10.41
N THR A 232 6.17 18.68 -11.34
CA THR A 232 5.90 18.90 -12.76
C THR A 232 4.58 18.20 -13.12
N ASP A 233 3.71 18.87 -13.86
CA ASP A 233 2.46 18.28 -14.37
C ASP A 233 2.65 17.60 -15.74
N ASP A 234 1.65 16.84 -16.16
CA ASP A 234 1.66 16.04 -17.40
C ASP A 234 1.73 16.88 -18.69
N GLN A 235 1.70 18.22 -18.59
CA GLN A 235 1.88 19.16 -19.70
C GLN A 235 3.27 19.81 -19.69
N GLY A 236 4.07 19.60 -18.64
CA GLY A 236 5.36 20.25 -18.41
C GLY A 236 5.28 21.57 -17.62
N GLY A 237 4.11 21.91 -17.06
CA GLY A 237 3.97 23.00 -16.12
C GLY A 237 4.63 22.67 -14.78
N THR A 238 5.05 23.70 -14.03
CA THR A 238 5.87 23.51 -12.82
C THR A 238 5.27 24.22 -11.62
N ALA A 239 5.04 23.49 -10.54
CA ALA A 239 4.58 24.04 -9.26
C ALA A 239 5.66 23.90 -8.18
N ALA A 240 6.00 25.01 -7.51
CA ALA A 240 6.98 25.05 -6.43
C ALA A 240 6.35 25.60 -5.15
N ALA A 241 6.64 24.98 -3.99
CA ALA A 241 6.18 25.43 -2.68
C ALA A 241 7.26 25.26 -1.60
N VAL A 242 7.24 26.13 -0.58
CA VAL A 242 8.31 26.24 0.43
C VAL A 242 7.78 25.97 1.83
N ASP A 243 8.20 24.85 2.41
CA ASP A 243 7.94 24.51 3.82
C ASP A 243 8.88 25.34 4.74
N GLU A 244 10.17 25.52 4.38
CA GLU A 244 11.14 26.34 5.12
C GLU A 244 12.13 27.11 4.23
N GLY A 245 12.59 28.28 4.70
CA GLY A 245 13.60 29.13 4.06
C GLY A 245 13.04 30.03 2.95
N SER A 246 13.81 30.29 1.89
CA SER A 246 13.35 31.06 0.73
C SER A 246 13.84 30.47 -0.60
N VAL A 247 12.95 30.44 -1.60
CA VAL A 247 13.20 29.86 -2.94
C VAL A 247 12.94 30.91 -4.01
N ALA A 248 13.92 31.16 -4.88
CA ALA A 248 13.79 32.05 -6.02
C ALA A 248 13.47 31.23 -7.29
N VAL A 249 12.26 31.41 -7.83
CA VAL A 249 11.77 30.75 -9.05
C VAL A 249 11.99 31.69 -10.24
N HIS A 250 12.62 31.17 -11.29
CA HIS A 250 12.97 31.93 -12.49
C HIS A 250 12.37 31.26 -13.73
N SER A 251 11.79 32.06 -14.61
CA SER A 251 11.40 31.68 -15.95
C SER A 251 11.40 32.95 -16.80
N GLY A 252 12.48 33.16 -17.54
CA GLY A 252 12.82 34.49 -18.06
C GLY A 252 12.93 35.54 -16.93
N ALA A 253 12.41 36.74 -17.18
CA ALA A 253 12.30 37.80 -16.19
C ALA A 253 10.91 38.47 -16.29
N PRO A 254 10.29 38.88 -15.15
CA PRO A 254 10.80 38.81 -13.78
C PRO A 254 10.66 37.42 -13.14
N GLY A 255 11.54 37.09 -12.19
CA GLY A 255 11.40 35.93 -11.31
C GLY A 255 10.55 36.22 -10.07
N ALA A 256 10.19 35.18 -9.31
CA ALA A 256 9.42 35.26 -8.06
C ALA A 256 10.21 34.71 -6.86
N LEU A 257 10.13 35.38 -5.71
CA LEU A 257 10.75 34.93 -4.46
C LEU A 257 9.68 34.40 -3.49
N LEU A 258 9.72 33.10 -3.21
CA LEU A 258 8.85 32.41 -2.27
C LEU A 258 9.42 32.48 -0.85
N LYS A 259 8.54 32.73 0.12
CA LYS A 259 8.79 32.62 1.58
C LYS A 259 8.15 31.34 2.14
N PRO A 260 8.39 30.95 3.40
CA PRO A 260 7.75 29.77 4.00
C PRO A 260 6.22 29.89 3.97
N GLY A 261 5.52 28.79 3.71
CA GLY A 261 4.07 28.76 3.56
C GLY A 261 3.56 29.38 2.25
N GLN A 262 4.43 29.58 1.25
CA GLN A 262 4.04 30.09 -0.08
C GLN A 262 4.42 29.12 -1.20
N GLY A 263 3.65 29.18 -2.29
CA GLY A 263 3.96 28.53 -3.54
C GLY A 263 3.57 29.33 -4.77
N VAL A 264 3.99 28.86 -5.94
CA VAL A 264 3.66 29.43 -7.25
C VAL A 264 3.64 28.33 -8.31
N ALA A 265 2.76 28.47 -9.30
CA ALA A 265 2.78 27.68 -10.52
C ALA A 265 3.38 28.50 -11.67
N VAL A 266 4.10 27.84 -12.57
CA VAL A 266 4.67 28.41 -13.79
C VAL A 266 4.12 27.61 -14.97
N ALA A 267 3.47 28.31 -15.90
CA ALA A 267 2.90 27.69 -17.09
C ALA A 267 3.99 27.21 -18.07
N THR A 268 3.62 26.32 -18.99
CA THR A 268 4.51 25.71 -20.00
C THR A 268 5.17 26.72 -20.96
N ASP A 269 4.58 27.91 -21.11
CA ASP A 269 5.13 29.04 -21.86
C ASP A 269 6.02 29.97 -21.01
N GLY A 270 6.35 29.55 -19.79
CA GLY A 270 7.21 30.26 -18.85
C GLY A 270 6.52 31.36 -18.03
N ARG A 271 5.21 31.60 -18.21
CA ARG A 271 4.50 32.60 -17.39
C ARG A 271 4.41 32.15 -15.93
N ILE A 272 5.18 32.83 -15.07
CA ILE A 272 5.08 32.69 -13.61
C ILE A 272 3.73 33.25 -13.14
N GLY A 273 2.97 32.43 -12.42
CA GLY A 273 1.70 32.82 -11.81
C GLY A 273 1.87 33.72 -10.59
N LYS A 274 0.75 34.07 -9.95
CA LYS A 274 0.77 34.81 -8.69
C LYS A 274 1.29 33.92 -7.56
N THR A 275 2.24 34.40 -6.76
CA THR A 275 2.60 33.75 -5.48
C THR A 275 1.37 33.71 -4.56
N LEU A 276 0.99 32.52 -4.10
CA LEU A 276 -0.15 32.30 -3.21
C LEU A 276 0.32 31.67 -1.88
N PRO A 277 -0.43 31.86 -0.78
CA PRO A 277 -0.25 31.03 0.40
C PRO A 277 -0.56 29.57 0.05
N MET A 278 0.22 28.64 0.60
CA MET A 278 -0.03 27.20 0.51
C MET A 278 -1.38 26.84 1.15
N LEU A 279 -2.04 25.81 0.65
CA LEU A 279 -3.22 25.24 1.32
C LEU A 279 -2.83 24.79 2.75
N PRO A 280 -3.73 24.98 3.74
CA PRO A 280 -3.45 24.57 5.13
C PRO A 280 -3.23 23.05 5.22
N ALA A 281 -2.55 22.62 6.28
CA ALA A 281 -2.27 21.22 6.53
C ALA A 281 -3.61 20.45 6.71
N PRO A 282 -3.86 19.35 5.97
CA PRO A 282 -5.15 18.64 6.04
C PRO A 282 -5.40 18.02 7.43
N ASP A 283 -6.64 18.06 7.91
CA ASP A 283 -7.00 17.44 9.19
C ASP A 283 -6.88 15.91 9.11
N THR A 284 -6.15 15.30 10.05
CA THR A 284 -5.96 13.85 10.18
C THR A 284 -6.58 13.28 11.46
N THR A 285 -7.39 14.03 12.21
CA THR A 285 -8.05 13.52 13.44
C THR A 285 -8.89 12.26 13.22
N ALA A 286 -9.42 12.07 12.01
CA ALA A 286 -10.16 10.87 11.60
C ALA A 286 -9.27 9.70 11.10
N TRP A 287 -7.93 9.81 11.18
CA TRP A 287 -7.02 8.74 10.77
C TRP A 287 -6.80 7.71 11.89
N PRO A 288 -6.76 6.41 11.56
CA PRO A 288 -6.43 5.38 12.54
C PRO A 288 -5.01 5.53 13.08
N SER A 289 -4.83 5.24 14.37
CA SER A 289 -3.51 5.02 15.00
C SER A 289 -3.00 3.58 14.82
N LEU A 290 -3.91 2.64 14.53
CA LEU A 290 -3.66 1.22 14.30
C LEU A 290 -4.41 0.77 13.04
N ALA A 291 -3.73 0.12 12.10
CA ALA A 291 -4.31 -0.50 10.91
C ALA A 291 -4.13 -2.02 10.96
N GLU A 292 -5.23 -2.74 10.77
CA GLU A 292 -5.33 -4.20 10.98
C GLU A 292 -5.76 -4.96 9.70
N ASP A 293 -5.98 -4.27 8.58
CA ASP A 293 -6.28 -4.85 7.27
C ASP A 293 -4.98 -5.18 6.52
N ALA A 294 -4.76 -6.46 6.21
CA ALA A 294 -3.55 -6.96 5.54
C ALA A 294 -3.42 -6.50 4.07
N ASN A 295 -4.52 -6.09 3.45
CA ASN A 295 -4.54 -5.68 2.05
C ASN A 295 -4.23 -4.18 1.90
N TRP A 296 -4.79 -3.34 2.78
CA TRP A 296 -4.75 -1.87 2.64
C TRP A 296 -4.65 -1.12 3.97
N VAL A 297 -3.62 -0.27 4.10
CA VAL A 297 -3.68 0.87 5.03
C VAL A 297 -4.63 1.91 4.42
N SER A 298 -5.83 2.04 5.00
CA SER A 298 -6.91 2.90 4.51
C SER A 298 -7.02 4.19 5.32
N LEU A 299 -6.77 5.34 4.68
CA LEU A 299 -6.68 6.66 5.30
C LEU A 299 -7.80 7.58 4.75
N PRO A 300 -8.79 8.00 5.57
CA PRO A 300 -9.81 8.94 5.15
C PRO A 300 -9.21 10.29 4.73
N LEU A 301 -9.51 10.76 3.52
CA LEU A 301 -9.12 12.11 3.09
C LEU A 301 -10.15 13.14 3.56
N PRO A 302 -9.74 14.26 4.19
CA PRO A 302 -10.64 15.31 4.62
C PRO A 302 -11.18 16.12 3.44
N ALA A 303 -12.40 16.64 3.57
CA ALA A 303 -13.00 17.49 2.53
C ALA A 303 -12.39 18.90 2.55
N MET A 304 -11.74 19.30 1.45
CA MET A 304 -11.12 20.63 1.30
C MET A 304 -11.49 21.23 -0.06
N ALA A 305 -12.36 22.25 -0.07
CA ALA A 305 -12.95 22.77 -1.31
C ALA A 305 -11.96 23.38 -2.33
N ALA A 306 -10.74 23.72 -1.89
CA ALA A 306 -9.67 24.24 -2.74
C ALA A 306 -8.64 23.18 -3.17
N ALA A 307 -8.80 21.92 -2.73
CA ALA A 307 -7.91 20.81 -3.07
C ALA A 307 -8.49 19.98 -4.22
N VAL A 308 -7.70 19.72 -5.27
CA VAL A 308 -8.11 18.88 -6.41
C VAL A 308 -7.56 17.46 -6.34
N ARG A 309 -6.46 17.27 -5.61
CA ARG A 309 -5.83 15.97 -5.30
C ARG A 309 -5.07 16.06 -3.98
N PHE A 310 -4.78 14.92 -3.37
CA PHE A 310 -3.97 14.79 -2.17
C PHE A 310 -2.75 13.91 -2.44
N GLN A 311 -1.57 14.36 -2.02
CA GLN A 311 -0.40 13.49 -1.94
C GLN A 311 -0.43 12.79 -0.58
N VAL A 312 -0.38 11.46 -0.56
CA VAL A 312 -0.31 10.64 0.66
C VAL A 312 0.96 9.80 0.63
N GLN A 313 1.64 9.68 1.77
CA GLN A 313 2.91 8.94 1.91
C GLN A 313 2.97 8.18 3.23
N LEU A 314 3.65 7.04 3.24
CA LEU A 314 3.96 6.22 4.41
C LEU A 314 5.46 5.92 4.43
N ALA A 315 6.13 6.23 5.53
CA ALA A 315 7.58 6.12 5.68
C ALA A 315 7.99 5.48 7.02
N ALA A 316 9.14 4.83 7.03
CA ALA A 316 9.76 4.29 8.25
C ALA A 316 10.46 5.36 9.12
N ASP A 317 10.38 6.65 8.78
CA ASP A 317 10.93 7.75 9.57
C ASP A 317 10.20 9.07 9.34
N ARG A 318 10.27 9.97 10.33
CA ARG A 318 9.55 11.26 10.33
C ARG A 318 10.06 12.27 9.29
N SER A 319 11.25 12.07 8.72
CA SER A 319 11.81 12.92 7.66
C SER A 319 11.41 12.48 6.24
N PHE A 320 10.70 11.34 6.13
CA PHE A 320 10.29 10.70 4.88
C PHE A 320 11.48 10.29 3.99
N THR A 321 12.68 10.12 4.58
CA THR A 321 13.85 9.59 3.88
C THR A 321 13.59 8.17 3.39
N ARG A 322 12.95 7.35 4.24
CA ARG A 322 12.59 5.95 3.94
C ARG A 322 11.10 5.81 3.64
N THR A 323 10.64 6.43 2.54
CA THR A 323 9.25 6.33 2.08
C THR A 323 9.01 4.96 1.43
N LEU A 324 8.06 4.21 1.97
CA LEU A 324 7.77 2.82 1.58
C LEU A 324 6.60 2.74 0.60
N ARG A 325 5.55 3.54 0.82
CA ARG A 325 4.34 3.61 -0.03
C ARG A 325 3.86 5.06 -0.14
N GLY A 326 3.11 5.36 -1.18
CA GLY A 326 2.50 6.68 -1.37
C GLY A 326 1.97 6.86 -2.79
N GLY A 327 1.29 7.97 -3.03
CA GLY A 327 0.72 8.29 -4.34
C GLY A 327 -0.15 9.55 -4.31
N MET A 328 -0.77 9.85 -5.45
CA MET A 328 -1.73 10.93 -5.62
C MET A 328 -3.16 10.37 -5.60
N PHE A 329 -4.04 10.96 -4.79
CA PHE A 329 -5.40 10.50 -4.56
C PHE A 329 -6.44 11.61 -4.79
N THR A 330 -7.48 11.32 -5.57
CA THR A 330 -8.62 12.22 -5.84
C THR A 330 -9.92 11.75 -5.17
N ARG A 331 -9.91 10.60 -4.51
CA ARG A 331 -11.06 9.98 -3.84
C ARG A 331 -10.68 9.47 -2.45
N SER A 332 -11.60 9.59 -1.51
CA SER A 332 -11.48 9.10 -0.14
C SER A 332 -12.06 7.69 -0.01
N PRO A 333 -11.47 6.78 0.79
CA PRO A 333 -10.18 6.89 1.45
C PRO A 333 -9.01 6.69 0.47
N ALA A 334 -7.85 7.25 0.79
CA ALA A 334 -6.59 6.82 0.18
C ALA A 334 -6.23 5.42 0.71
N ARG A 335 -5.80 4.51 -0.16
CA ARG A 335 -5.41 3.14 0.20
C ARG A 335 -3.99 2.85 -0.23
N LEU A 336 -3.16 2.39 0.70
CA LEU A 336 -1.79 1.97 0.46
C LEU A 336 -1.68 0.46 0.66
N SER A 337 -1.32 -0.28 -0.40
CA SER A 337 -1.30 -1.75 -0.38
C SER A 337 0.08 -2.33 -0.05
N GLY A 338 0.07 -3.55 0.52
CA GLY A 338 1.29 -4.30 0.82
C GLY A 338 2.21 -3.55 1.77
N VAL A 339 1.68 -3.08 2.90
CA VAL A 339 2.46 -2.53 4.02
C VAL A 339 2.63 -3.66 5.04
N GLU A 340 3.86 -3.88 5.49
CA GLU A 340 4.18 -4.92 6.48
C GLU A 340 3.77 -4.48 7.90
N ASP A 341 3.73 -5.42 8.86
CA ASP A 341 3.49 -5.12 10.27
C ASP A 341 4.65 -4.28 10.85
N GLY A 342 4.35 -3.11 11.43
CA GLY A 342 5.39 -2.18 11.93
C GLY A 342 4.88 -0.82 12.40
N ASP A 343 5.80 0.00 12.92
CA ASP A 343 5.56 1.40 13.33
C ASP A 343 6.03 2.37 12.23
N TYR A 344 5.11 3.22 11.74
CA TYR A 344 5.36 4.11 10.60
C TYR A 344 4.90 5.56 10.84
N PHE A 345 5.37 6.46 9.99
CA PHE A 345 4.88 7.82 9.85
C PHE A 345 4.09 7.94 8.55
N VAL A 346 2.84 8.36 8.65
CA VAL A 346 1.99 8.71 7.50
C VAL A 346 1.88 10.21 7.37
N ALA A 347 1.88 10.70 6.13
CA ALA A 347 1.73 12.10 5.81
C ALA A 347 0.70 12.34 4.71
N VAL A 348 0.03 13.48 4.77
CA VAL A 348 -0.82 14.00 3.70
C VAL A 348 -0.55 15.48 3.47
N ARG A 349 -0.55 15.91 2.22
CA ARG A 349 -0.71 17.33 1.84
C ARG A 349 -1.77 17.44 0.73
N ALA A 350 -2.60 18.48 0.82
CA ALA A 350 -3.50 18.85 -0.27
C ALA A 350 -2.69 19.46 -1.43
N ILE A 351 -3.22 19.39 -2.66
CA ILE A 351 -2.67 20.09 -3.83
C ILE A 351 -3.80 20.91 -4.47
N ASP A 352 -3.51 22.17 -4.77
CA ASP A 352 -4.49 23.12 -5.31
C ASP A 352 -4.75 22.94 -6.83
N ALA A 353 -5.71 23.69 -7.36
CA ALA A 353 -6.08 23.66 -8.77
C ALA A 353 -4.97 24.13 -9.74
N ASN A 354 -3.90 24.76 -9.23
CA ASN A 354 -2.71 25.16 -9.99
C ASN A 354 -1.56 24.14 -9.85
N GLY A 355 -1.80 22.99 -9.20
CA GLY A 355 -0.80 21.96 -8.95
C GLY A 355 0.12 22.25 -7.75
N VAL A 356 -0.08 23.34 -7.01
CA VAL A 356 0.77 23.77 -5.90
C VAL A 356 0.55 22.88 -4.66
N PRO A 357 1.60 22.22 -4.13
CA PRO A 357 1.47 21.42 -2.92
C PRO A 357 1.31 22.30 -1.68
N GLY A 358 0.32 21.97 -0.87
CA GLY A 358 0.03 22.59 0.42
C GLY A 358 0.93 22.11 1.55
N ALA A 359 0.65 22.59 2.76
CA ALA A 359 1.37 22.16 3.96
C ALA A 359 1.11 20.68 4.30
N ARG A 360 2.08 20.02 4.93
CA ARG A 360 2.06 18.60 5.27
C ARG A 360 1.56 18.37 6.71
N SER A 361 0.54 17.55 6.87
CA SER A 361 0.21 16.89 8.14
C SER A 361 1.00 15.59 8.27
N VAL A 362 1.41 15.22 9.49
CA VAL A 362 2.16 13.99 9.78
C VAL A 362 1.62 13.34 11.05
N GLN A 363 1.27 12.05 10.97
CA GLN A 363 0.76 11.24 12.07
C GLN A 363 1.54 9.92 12.17
N ARG A 364 1.59 9.34 13.38
CA ARG A 364 2.10 7.98 13.58
C ARG A 364 0.97 6.97 13.35
N ILE A 365 1.29 5.88 12.68
CA ILE A 365 0.40 4.73 12.54
C ILE A 365 1.19 3.45 12.81
N ARG A 366 0.57 2.49 13.48
CA ARG A 366 1.06 1.12 13.58
C ARG A 366 0.26 0.24 12.63
N VAL A 367 0.92 -0.64 11.91
CA VAL A 367 0.29 -1.72 11.14
C VAL A 367 0.47 -3.02 11.93
N LYS A 368 -0.63 -3.75 12.14
CA LYS A 368 -0.65 -5.07 12.80
C LYS A 368 -1.77 -5.90 12.18
N ALA A 369 -1.51 -6.44 11.00
CA ALA A 369 -2.50 -7.17 10.22
C ALA A 369 -2.24 -8.69 10.16
N HIS A 370 -1.04 -9.13 10.56
CA HIS A 370 -0.60 -10.52 10.46
C HIS A 370 -0.41 -11.18 11.84
N PRO A 371 -0.67 -12.49 12.00
CA PRO A 371 -1.42 -13.34 11.09
C PRO A 371 -2.83 -12.82 10.86
N VAL A 372 -3.39 -13.07 9.67
CA VAL A 372 -4.76 -12.65 9.36
C VAL A 372 -5.79 -13.27 10.33
N PRO A 373 -6.89 -12.56 10.64
CA PRO A 373 -7.93 -13.11 11.50
C PRO A 373 -8.61 -14.32 10.82
N PRO A 374 -8.97 -15.36 11.57
CA PRO A 374 -9.63 -16.54 11.01
C PRO A 374 -11.09 -16.21 10.64
N LEU A 375 -11.61 -16.84 9.60
CA LEU A 375 -13.01 -16.72 9.20
C LEU A 375 -13.90 -17.62 10.07
N TYR A 376 -15.16 -17.26 10.23
CA TYR A 376 -16.12 -18.05 10.99
C TYR A 376 -16.61 -19.27 10.19
N VAL A 377 -16.70 -20.43 10.84
CA VAL A 377 -17.23 -21.69 10.28
C VAL A 377 -18.56 -22.05 10.94
N SER A 378 -18.63 -21.96 12.27
CA SER A 378 -19.84 -22.25 13.05
C SER A 378 -19.86 -21.41 14.34
N PRO A 379 -21.02 -20.88 14.78
CA PRO A 379 -22.32 -20.93 14.11
C PRO A 379 -22.46 -19.88 13.00
N GLU A 380 -23.62 -19.86 12.34
CA GLU A 380 -24.01 -18.77 11.44
C GLU A 380 -24.25 -17.42 12.17
N PRO A 381 -24.18 -16.27 11.47
CA PRO A 381 -24.42 -14.95 12.06
C PRO A 381 -25.82 -14.83 12.68
N GLY A 382 -25.88 -14.63 14.01
CA GLY A 382 -27.14 -14.45 14.73
C GLY A 382 -27.88 -15.74 15.10
N ALA A 383 -27.27 -16.91 14.90
CA ALA A 383 -27.87 -18.19 15.25
C ALA A 383 -28.20 -18.32 16.75
N VAL A 384 -29.21 -19.14 17.05
CA VAL A 384 -29.51 -19.60 18.41
C VAL A 384 -28.82 -20.94 18.63
N ILE A 385 -27.99 -21.04 19.67
CA ILE A 385 -27.31 -22.27 20.10
C ILE A 385 -27.97 -22.79 21.39
N GLY A 386 -28.28 -24.08 21.41
CA GLY A 386 -28.63 -24.79 22.64
C GLY A 386 -27.40 -24.98 23.52
N LEU A 387 -27.49 -24.60 24.79
CA LEU A 387 -26.42 -24.80 25.77
C LEU A 387 -25.99 -26.28 25.79
N SER A 388 -24.66 -26.51 25.74
CA SER A 388 -24.02 -27.83 25.60
C SER A 388 -24.22 -28.58 24.26
N GLN A 389 -24.88 -28.00 23.25
CA GLN A 389 -25.13 -28.70 21.96
C GLN A 389 -24.12 -28.40 20.86
N GLN A 390 -23.60 -27.16 20.79
CA GLN A 390 -22.71 -26.72 19.72
C GLN A 390 -21.61 -25.81 20.27
N GLY A 391 -20.42 -25.88 19.67
CA GLY A 391 -19.29 -25.01 19.98
C GLY A 391 -19.17 -23.82 19.03
N LEU A 392 -18.05 -23.10 19.15
CA LEU A 392 -17.63 -22.07 18.18
C LEU A 392 -16.46 -22.63 17.36
N GLU A 393 -16.45 -22.42 16.05
CA GLU A 393 -15.43 -22.92 15.13
C GLU A 393 -15.04 -21.85 14.10
N CYS A 394 -13.75 -21.74 13.82
CA CYS A 394 -13.18 -20.83 12.84
C CYS A 394 -12.12 -21.51 11.95
N THR A 395 -11.81 -20.90 10.80
CA THR A 395 -10.89 -21.49 9.81
C THR A 395 -9.45 -21.45 10.29
N LYS A 396 -8.69 -22.53 10.06
CA LYS A 396 -7.25 -22.53 10.30
C LYS A 396 -6.51 -21.61 9.33
N VAL A 397 -5.55 -20.83 9.85
CA VAL A 397 -4.73 -19.86 9.12
C VAL A 397 -3.29 -20.36 9.06
N GLN A 398 -2.66 -20.32 7.88
CA GLN A 398 -1.33 -20.92 7.65
C GLN A 398 -0.21 -20.33 8.51
N GLU A 399 -0.27 -19.04 8.82
CA GLU A 399 0.70 -18.37 9.70
C GLU A 399 0.47 -18.63 11.20
N ALA A 400 -0.65 -19.24 11.58
CA ALA A 400 -1.09 -19.35 12.96
C ALA A 400 -0.67 -20.68 13.61
N THR A 401 0.03 -20.59 14.73
CA THR A 401 0.39 -21.71 15.61
C THR A 401 -0.63 -21.94 16.73
N ALA A 402 -1.50 -20.97 16.99
CA ALA A 402 -2.63 -21.08 17.91
C ALA A 402 -3.69 -20.00 17.59
N TYR A 403 -4.81 -20.04 18.30
CA TYR A 403 -5.92 -19.10 18.18
C TYR A 403 -6.40 -18.62 19.56
N ARG A 404 -7.06 -17.45 19.58
CA ARG A 404 -7.72 -16.90 20.76
C ARG A 404 -9.18 -16.60 20.44
N ILE A 405 -10.10 -17.20 21.18
CA ILE A 405 -11.54 -16.97 21.07
C ILE A 405 -12.02 -16.23 22.31
N GLN A 406 -12.62 -15.06 22.10
CA GLN A 406 -13.29 -14.27 23.15
C GLN A 406 -14.80 -14.28 22.94
N VAL A 407 -15.56 -14.47 24.02
CA VAL A 407 -17.03 -14.35 24.05
C VAL A 407 -17.41 -13.30 25.08
N ALA A 408 -18.28 -12.35 24.73
CA ALA A 408 -18.79 -11.31 25.61
C ALA A 408 -20.30 -11.14 25.42
N ALA A 409 -20.98 -10.50 26.38
CA ALA A 409 -22.40 -10.15 26.24
C ALA A 409 -22.61 -9.22 25.03
N ALA A 410 -23.77 -9.30 24.38
CA ALA A 410 -24.09 -8.47 23.22
C ALA A 410 -23.91 -6.96 23.52
N GLY A 411 -23.15 -6.27 22.67
CA GLY A 411 -22.82 -4.85 22.84
C GLY A 411 -21.61 -4.53 23.74
N ALA A 412 -21.01 -5.50 24.44
CA ALA A 412 -19.80 -5.28 25.23
C ALA A 412 -18.53 -5.14 24.36
N ASP A 413 -17.60 -4.26 24.77
CA ASP A 413 -16.38 -3.89 24.03
C ASP A 413 -15.25 -4.94 24.08
N PHE A 414 -15.50 -6.11 24.70
CA PHE A 414 -14.51 -7.15 25.00
C PHE A 414 -13.34 -6.71 25.91
N SER A 415 -13.46 -5.60 26.65
CA SER A 415 -12.50 -5.22 27.71
C SER A 415 -12.52 -6.18 28.91
N SER A 416 -13.66 -6.81 29.16
CA SER A 416 -13.87 -7.87 30.16
C SER A 416 -14.79 -8.95 29.56
N PRO A 417 -14.26 -9.86 28.73
CA PRO A 417 -15.05 -10.91 28.11
C PRO A 417 -15.48 -11.98 29.14
N ALA A 418 -16.60 -12.65 28.88
CA ALA A 418 -17.13 -13.73 29.71
C ALA A 418 -16.38 -15.05 29.50
N ILE A 419 -15.78 -15.25 28.32
CA ILE A 419 -14.78 -16.30 28.04
C ILE A 419 -13.62 -15.65 27.30
N ASP A 420 -12.39 -15.95 27.72
CA ASP A 420 -11.16 -15.61 26.99
C ASP A 420 -10.28 -16.86 26.87
N ALA A 421 -10.47 -17.62 25.79
CA ALA A 421 -9.80 -18.88 25.54
C ALA A 421 -8.62 -18.65 24.58
N GLY A 422 -7.40 -18.59 25.14
CA GLY A 422 -6.15 -18.51 24.38
C GLY A 422 -5.55 -19.88 24.03
N GLU A 423 -4.50 -19.86 23.21
CA GLU A 423 -3.63 -21.00 22.87
C GLU A 423 -4.33 -22.22 22.23
N LEU A 424 -5.57 -22.05 21.76
CA LEU A 424 -6.36 -23.07 21.09
C LEU A 424 -5.65 -23.53 19.81
N GLN A 425 -5.53 -24.85 19.58
CA GLN A 425 -4.79 -25.39 18.43
C GLN A 425 -5.64 -25.47 17.16
N ASP A 426 -6.95 -25.71 17.30
CA ASP A 426 -7.84 -26.03 16.17
C ASP A 426 -8.82 -24.92 15.78
N CYS A 427 -8.72 -23.73 16.38
CA CYS A 427 -9.71 -22.64 16.24
C CYS A 427 -11.13 -23.06 16.69
N MET A 428 -11.21 -23.89 17.74
CA MET A 428 -12.48 -24.37 18.32
C MET A 428 -12.63 -24.00 19.79
N LEU A 429 -13.83 -23.57 20.17
CA LEU A 429 -14.28 -23.48 21.58
C LEU A 429 -15.38 -24.53 21.80
N PRO A 430 -15.20 -25.52 22.71
CA PRO A 430 -16.16 -26.60 22.89
C PRO A 430 -17.47 -26.14 23.54
N ALA A 431 -18.55 -26.89 23.30
CA ALA A 431 -19.88 -26.59 23.84
C ALA A 431 -19.89 -26.49 25.39
N ASP A 432 -19.09 -27.32 26.08
CA ASP A 432 -18.91 -27.31 27.55
C ASP A 432 -18.29 -26.01 28.11
N ALA A 433 -17.66 -25.19 27.26
CA ALA A 433 -17.19 -23.86 27.65
C ALA A 433 -18.33 -22.85 27.56
N LEU A 434 -19.15 -22.90 26.51
CA LEU A 434 -20.37 -22.08 26.37
C LEU A 434 -21.43 -22.44 27.40
N ALA A 435 -21.56 -23.72 27.79
CA ALA A 435 -22.50 -24.22 28.79
C ALA A 435 -22.33 -23.59 30.19
N ARG A 436 -21.22 -22.89 30.45
CA ARG A 436 -20.95 -22.15 31.69
C ARG A 436 -21.57 -20.76 31.71
N LEU A 437 -22.03 -20.27 30.55
CA LEU A 437 -22.71 -19.00 30.40
C LEU A 437 -24.23 -19.19 30.58
N PRO A 438 -24.93 -18.23 31.21
CA PRO A 438 -26.39 -18.24 31.22
C PRO A 438 -26.97 -18.05 29.81
N ALA A 439 -28.24 -18.41 29.63
CA ALA A 439 -28.97 -18.07 28.41
C ALA A 439 -29.08 -16.53 28.23
N GLY A 440 -28.92 -16.05 27.01
CA GLY A 440 -28.89 -14.62 26.68
C GLY A 440 -28.23 -14.35 25.32
N ASP A 441 -28.14 -13.06 24.96
CA ASP A 441 -27.53 -12.62 23.71
C ASP A 441 -26.04 -12.30 23.90
N TYR A 442 -25.21 -12.86 23.02
CA TYR A 442 -23.75 -12.79 23.08
C TYR A 442 -23.14 -12.36 21.75
N GLN A 443 -21.86 -11.99 21.80
CA GLN A 443 -21.03 -11.77 20.62
C GLN A 443 -19.64 -12.36 20.85
N TRP A 444 -19.03 -12.90 19.79
CA TRP A 444 -17.73 -13.57 19.87
C TRP A 444 -16.79 -13.18 18.74
N ARG A 445 -15.49 -13.20 19.04
CA ARG A 445 -14.43 -12.87 18.10
C ARG A 445 -13.25 -13.82 18.24
N ALA A 446 -12.63 -14.14 17.11
CA ALA A 446 -11.47 -15.01 17.04
C ALA A 446 -10.26 -14.23 16.49
N ALA A 447 -9.07 -14.50 17.01
CA ALA A 447 -7.80 -13.99 16.51
C ALA A 447 -6.82 -15.14 16.31
N SER A 448 -5.97 -15.01 15.29
CA SER A 448 -4.85 -15.90 15.03
C SER A 448 -3.63 -15.50 15.86
N ILE A 449 -2.83 -16.46 16.31
CA ILE A 449 -1.56 -16.23 17.01
C ILE A 449 -0.44 -16.98 16.29
N ARG A 450 0.62 -16.25 15.93
CA ARG A 450 1.90 -16.80 15.46
C ARG A 450 2.89 -16.89 16.63
N VAL A 451 3.83 -17.81 16.55
CA VAL A 451 5.08 -17.74 17.32
C VAL A 451 6.21 -17.32 16.38
N LEU A 452 6.95 -16.28 16.75
CA LEU A 452 8.11 -15.77 16.02
C LEU A 452 9.34 -16.67 16.21
N ALA A 453 10.37 -16.47 15.39
CA ALA A 453 11.62 -17.24 15.47
C ALA A 453 12.40 -17.06 16.79
N ASP A 454 12.07 -16.05 17.60
CA ASP A 454 12.61 -15.82 18.96
C ASP A 454 11.75 -16.46 20.07
N GLY A 455 10.71 -17.22 19.70
CA GLY A 455 9.78 -17.89 20.62
C GLY A 455 8.65 -17.00 21.16
N ARG A 456 8.59 -15.71 20.80
CA ARG A 456 7.51 -14.81 21.25
C ARG A 456 6.21 -15.06 20.50
N GLN A 457 5.10 -14.99 21.23
CA GLN A 457 3.78 -14.89 20.61
C GLN A 457 3.60 -13.53 19.92
N ASP A 458 3.02 -13.58 18.73
CA ASP A 458 2.66 -12.46 17.87
C ASP A 458 1.17 -12.61 17.48
N PRO A 459 0.24 -12.08 18.30
CA PRO A 459 -1.18 -12.12 17.98
C PRO A 459 -1.49 -11.20 16.80
N GLY A 460 -2.30 -11.71 15.88
CA GLY A 460 -2.97 -10.91 14.86
C GLY A 460 -4.18 -10.17 15.43
N PRO A 461 -4.86 -9.37 14.59
CA PRO A 461 -6.10 -8.70 14.98
C PRO A 461 -7.25 -9.72 15.16
N PHE A 462 -8.33 -9.26 15.79
CA PHE A 462 -9.57 -10.06 15.91
C PHE A 462 -10.47 -9.91 14.69
N ALA A 463 -11.16 -10.98 14.31
CA ALA A 463 -12.27 -10.94 13.37
C ALA A 463 -13.40 -10.01 13.86
N PRO A 464 -14.16 -9.35 12.96
CA PRO A 464 -15.30 -8.52 13.34
C PRO A 464 -16.37 -9.36 14.07
N ALA A 465 -16.71 -8.97 15.29
CA ALA A 465 -17.45 -9.83 16.22
C ALA A 465 -18.81 -10.32 15.69
N LEU A 466 -19.00 -11.64 15.75
CA LEU A 466 -20.21 -12.34 15.33
C LEU A 466 -21.21 -12.43 16.49
N LYS A 467 -22.48 -12.11 16.23
CA LYS A 467 -23.55 -12.27 17.23
C LYS A 467 -24.08 -13.70 17.27
N LEU A 468 -24.51 -14.15 18.44
CA LEU A 468 -25.25 -15.39 18.65
C LEU A 468 -26.15 -15.27 19.89
N LYS A 469 -27.12 -16.17 20.04
CA LYS A 469 -27.96 -16.28 21.23
C LYS A 469 -27.74 -17.65 21.87
N LEU A 470 -27.45 -17.69 23.16
CA LEU A 470 -27.44 -18.93 23.94
C LEU A 470 -28.82 -19.13 24.57
N ALA A 471 -29.39 -20.32 24.42
CA ALA A 471 -30.66 -20.68 25.06
C ALA A 471 -30.64 -22.11 25.60
N LEU A 472 -31.56 -22.40 26.51
CA LEU A 472 -31.78 -23.77 26.99
C LEU A 472 -32.48 -24.56 25.88
N ALA A 473 -31.92 -25.70 25.50
CA ALA A 473 -32.60 -26.64 24.61
C ALA A 473 -33.83 -27.24 25.31
N PRO A 474 -34.93 -27.54 24.58
CA PRO A 474 -36.12 -28.14 25.18
C PRO A 474 -35.81 -29.53 25.76
N HIS A 475 -36.48 -29.88 26.86
CA HIS A 475 -36.38 -31.21 27.45
C HIS A 475 -37.21 -32.23 26.65
N SER A 476 -36.69 -33.45 26.49
CA SER A 476 -37.44 -34.58 25.91
C SER A 476 -38.61 -34.93 26.85
N PRO A 477 -39.87 -34.89 26.40
CA PRO A 477 -41.03 -35.04 27.28
C PRO A 477 -41.33 -36.50 27.61
N GLU A 478 -42.10 -36.71 28.67
CA GLU A 478 -42.49 -38.06 29.08
C GLU A 478 -43.66 -38.60 28.24
N LEU A 479 -43.46 -39.78 27.65
CA LEU A 479 -44.40 -40.44 26.76
C LEU A 479 -45.48 -41.18 27.56
N GLN A 480 -46.71 -40.69 27.49
CA GLN A 480 -47.91 -41.33 28.01
C GLN A 480 -48.49 -42.26 26.95
N MET A 481 -48.16 -43.55 27.09
CA MET A 481 -48.70 -44.65 26.29
C MET A 481 -49.72 -45.40 27.14
N GLY A 482 -50.95 -45.59 26.65
CA GLY A 482 -52.00 -46.28 27.38
C GLY A 482 -53.03 -46.92 26.45
N GLY A 483 -53.79 -47.88 26.97
CA GLY A 483 -54.84 -48.61 26.27
C GLY A 483 -55.73 -49.33 27.28
N ALA A 484 -56.96 -49.68 26.90
CA ALA A 484 -57.81 -50.53 27.74
C ALA A 484 -57.25 -51.97 27.80
N PRO A 485 -57.61 -52.80 28.80
CA PRO A 485 -57.28 -54.21 28.80
C PRO A 485 -57.66 -54.88 27.48
N GLY A 486 -56.70 -55.54 26.82
CA GLY A 486 -56.86 -56.14 25.49
C GLY A 486 -56.64 -55.20 24.29
N GLN A 487 -56.48 -53.89 24.49
CA GLN A 487 -56.19 -52.95 23.41
C GLN A 487 -54.75 -52.45 23.48
N GLY A 488 -54.08 -52.43 22.33
CA GLY A 488 -52.86 -51.64 22.16
C GLY A 488 -53.13 -50.14 22.30
N SER A 489 -52.06 -49.36 22.45
CA SER A 489 -52.16 -47.89 22.49
C SER A 489 -52.57 -47.36 21.14
N SER A 490 -53.83 -46.92 21.02
CA SER A 490 -54.38 -46.28 19.80
C SER A 490 -53.87 -44.85 19.60
N HIS A 491 -53.45 -44.21 20.70
CA HIS A 491 -52.85 -42.89 20.72
C HIS A 491 -51.70 -42.87 21.73
N ILE A 492 -50.68 -42.07 21.43
CA ILE A 492 -49.57 -41.76 22.32
C ILE A 492 -49.60 -40.26 22.57
N ARG A 493 -49.41 -39.82 23.82
CA ARG A 493 -49.48 -38.43 24.25
C ARG A 493 -48.25 -38.04 25.05
N TRP A 494 -47.97 -36.75 25.17
CA TRP A 494 -46.87 -36.24 25.98
C TRP A 494 -47.18 -34.80 26.47
N SER A 495 -46.36 -34.27 27.36
CA SER A 495 -46.39 -32.86 27.73
C SER A 495 -45.77 -31.99 26.63
N GLY A 496 -46.34 -30.83 26.33
CA GLY A 496 -45.86 -29.95 25.26
C GLY A 496 -46.28 -28.49 25.45
N GLU A 497 -45.49 -27.57 24.88
CA GLU A 497 -45.70 -26.12 25.00
C GLU A 497 -46.13 -25.47 23.66
N PRO A 498 -46.81 -24.31 23.67
CA PRO A 498 -47.22 -23.62 22.45
C PRO A 498 -46.04 -23.27 21.53
N GLY A 499 -46.14 -23.67 20.25
CA GLY A 499 -45.11 -23.40 19.23
C GLY A 499 -44.01 -24.47 19.13
N GLN A 500 -44.00 -25.49 19.99
CA GLN A 500 -43.14 -26.66 19.83
C GLN A 500 -43.63 -27.57 18.69
N ARG A 501 -42.72 -28.36 18.12
CA ARG A 501 -42.96 -29.45 17.17
C ARG A 501 -42.29 -30.73 17.68
N TYR A 502 -42.78 -31.89 17.26
CA TYR A 502 -42.31 -33.18 17.76
C TYR A 502 -41.97 -34.11 16.60
N HIS A 503 -40.70 -34.52 16.56
CA HIS A 503 -40.20 -35.56 15.67
C HIS A 503 -40.49 -36.92 16.30
N ILE A 504 -41.26 -37.74 15.59
CA ILE A 504 -41.63 -39.10 15.97
C ILE A 504 -40.87 -40.05 15.07
N VAL A 505 -40.10 -40.95 15.67
CA VAL A 505 -39.45 -42.06 14.97
C VAL A 505 -39.91 -43.37 15.60
N VAL A 506 -40.44 -44.28 14.79
CA VAL A 506 -40.95 -45.60 15.20
C VAL A 506 -40.32 -46.69 14.36
N ALA A 507 -39.91 -47.80 15.00
CA ALA A 507 -39.39 -48.98 14.34
C ALA A 507 -39.87 -50.27 15.01
N SER A 508 -39.76 -51.41 14.32
CA SER A 508 -39.99 -52.75 14.90
C SER A 508 -38.85 -53.21 15.82
N GLU A 509 -37.69 -52.56 15.75
CA GLU A 509 -36.47 -52.90 16.49
C GLU A 509 -35.90 -51.69 17.25
N PRO A 510 -35.30 -51.88 18.44
CA PRO A 510 -34.87 -50.78 19.30
C PRO A 510 -33.66 -49.98 18.75
N GLY A 511 -33.04 -50.43 17.66
CA GLY A 511 -31.94 -49.72 16.99
C GLY A 511 -32.37 -48.70 15.92
N PHE A 512 -33.66 -48.61 15.59
CA PHE A 512 -34.23 -47.68 14.60
C PHE A 512 -33.56 -47.65 13.21
N ALA A 513 -32.80 -48.70 12.83
CA ALA A 513 -32.04 -48.75 11.58
C ALA A 513 -32.91 -48.72 10.30
N ALA A 514 -34.18 -49.11 10.42
CA ALA A 514 -35.21 -48.94 9.40
C ALA A 514 -36.49 -48.44 10.08
N PRO A 515 -36.72 -47.12 10.14
CA PRO A 515 -37.94 -46.58 10.75
C PRO A 515 -39.15 -46.86 9.85
N LEU A 516 -40.23 -47.30 10.49
CA LEU A 516 -41.56 -47.50 9.88
C LEU A 516 -42.35 -46.19 9.84
N VAL A 517 -42.06 -45.28 10.78
CA VAL A 517 -42.58 -43.91 10.81
C VAL A 517 -41.41 -43.00 11.13
N ASP A 518 -41.24 -41.94 10.33
CA ASP A 518 -40.36 -40.81 10.59
C ASP A 518 -41.15 -39.56 10.16
N THR A 519 -41.63 -38.78 11.13
CA THR A 519 -42.55 -37.66 10.85
C THR A 519 -42.53 -36.57 11.92
N TRP A 520 -43.00 -35.37 11.55
CA TRP A 520 -43.09 -34.22 12.44
C TRP A 520 -44.55 -33.83 12.67
N VAL A 521 -44.98 -33.80 13.94
CA VAL A 521 -46.31 -33.32 14.36
C VAL A 521 -46.21 -32.02 15.17
N SER A 522 -47.27 -31.22 15.16
CA SER A 522 -47.37 -29.98 15.97
C SER A 522 -48.31 -30.10 17.17
N GLU A 523 -49.09 -31.18 17.26
CA GLU A 523 -49.89 -31.50 18.45
C GLU A 523 -49.09 -32.41 19.41
N PRO A 524 -49.30 -32.31 20.74
CA PRO A 524 -48.66 -33.18 21.72
C PRO A 524 -49.31 -34.58 21.81
N GLN A 525 -49.76 -35.10 20.67
CA GLN A 525 -50.36 -36.43 20.52
C GLN A 525 -50.12 -36.99 19.10
N TRP A 526 -50.09 -38.30 19.00
CA TRP A 526 -50.03 -39.02 17.73
C TRP A 526 -50.91 -40.27 17.76
N SER A 527 -51.48 -40.63 16.61
CA SER A 527 -52.39 -41.77 16.46
C SER A 527 -51.65 -42.94 15.83
N THR A 528 -51.78 -44.13 16.40
CA THR A 528 -51.06 -45.34 15.96
C THR A 528 -51.84 -46.17 14.94
N GLN A 529 -53.01 -45.68 14.51
CA GLN A 529 -53.99 -46.44 13.71
C GLN A 529 -53.46 -46.93 12.35
N GLU A 530 -52.43 -46.29 11.81
CA GLU A 530 -51.79 -46.68 10.54
C GLU A 530 -50.77 -47.82 10.71
N LEU A 531 -50.41 -48.19 11.94
CA LEU A 531 -49.53 -49.33 12.22
C LEU A 531 -50.32 -50.65 12.27
N PRO A 532 -49.83 -51.72 11.59
CA PRO A 532 -50.31 -53.08 11.82
C PRO A 532 -50.20 -53.50 13.29
N ALA A 533 -50.98 -54.47 13.73
CA ALA A 533 -50.93 -55.00 15.09
C ALA A 533 -49.57 -55.65 15.41
N GLY A 534 -48.85 -55.13 16.41
CA GLY A 534 -47.51 -55.62 16.78
C GLY A 534 -46.92 -54.95 18.02
N SER A 535 -45.66 -55.26 18.32
CA SER A 535 -44.78 -54.49 19.22
C SER A 535 -43.88 -53.57 18.41
N TYR A 536 -43.71 -52.34 18.86
CA TYR A 536 -42.87 -51.32 18.23
C TYR A 536 -42.13 -50.49 19.27
N PHE A 537 -41.03 -49.88 18.86
CA PHE A 537 -40.27 -48.93 19.66
C PHE A 537 -40.51 -47.51 19.14
N LEU A 538 -40.77 -46.55 20.04
CA LEU A 538 -40.87 -45.12 19.72
C LEU A 538 -39.76 -44.34 20.43
N GLN A 539 -39.18 -43.37 19.73
CA GLN A 539 -38.40 -42.28 20.30
C GLN A 539 -38.94 -40.93 19.80
N LEU A 540 -38.78 -39.88 20.63
CA LEU A 540 -39.35 -38.55 20.38
C LEU A 540 -38.29 -37.46 20.57
N GLN A 541 -38.20 -36.50 19.66
CA GLN A 541 -37.41 -35.27 19.81
C GLN A 541 -38.32 -34.04 19.69
N VAL A 542 -38.13 -33.04 20.54
CA VAL A 542 -38.81 -31.73 20.46
C VAL A 542 -37.98 -30.77 19.61
N GLU A 543 -38.64 -29.89 18.88
CA GLU A 543 -38.09 -28.65 18.32
C GLU A 543 -38.88 -27.47 18.90
N ASP A 544 -38.19 -26.45 19.44
CA ASP A 544 -38.82 -25.28 20.03
C ASP A 544 -39.05 -24.14 19.01
N GLY A 545 -39.70 -23.05 19.44
CA GLY A 545 -39.94 -21.88 18.61
C GLY A 545 -38.68 -21.08 18.21
N ASN A 546 -37.49 -21.42 18.72
CA ASN A 546 -36.20 -20.89 18.28
C ASN A 546 -35.49 -21.85 17.30
N GLY A 547 -36.06 -23.04 17.02
CA GLY A 547 -35.43 -24.11 16.22
C GLY A 547 -34.47 -25.01 16.99
N LEU A 548 -34.36 -24.86 18.32
CA LEU A 548 -33.53 -25.72 19.16
C LEU A 548 -34.21 -27.07 19.38
N ARG A 549 -33.42 -28.14 19.32
CA ARG A 549 -33.92 -29.52 19.44
C ARG A 549 -33.51 -30.18 20.73
N SER A 550 -34.39 -31.01 21.30
CA SER A 550 -34.05 -31.87 22.43
C SER A 550 -33.14 -33.02 21.96
N ASN A 551 -32.54 -33.75 22.90
CA ASN A 551 -32.11 -35.12 22.59
C ASN A 551 -33.35 -36.00 22.30
N PHE A 552 -33.19 -37.11 21.58
CA PHE A 552 -34.25 -38.12 21.53
C PHE A 552 -34.55 -38.66 22.93
N SER A 553 -35.83 -38.88 23.23
CA SER A 553 -36.26 -39.58 24.43
C SER A 553 -35.72 -41.01 24.45
N PRO A 554 -35.52 -41.61 25.65
CA PRO A 554 -35.22 -43.03 25.75
C PRO A 554 -36.29 -43.87 25.04
N ALA A 555 -35.86 -44.79 24.18
CA ALA A 555 -36.75 -45.63 23.39
C ALA A 555 -37.75 -46.41 24.29
N ARG A 556 -39.03 -46.40 23.91
CA ARG A 556 -40.10 -47.10 24.64
C ARG A 556 -40.77 -48.14 23.76
N GLU A 557 -40.93 -49.37 24.26
CA GLU A 557 -41.82 -50.36 23.62
C GLU A 557 -43.28 -49.95 23.84
N PHE A 558 -44.08 -49.96 22.79
CA PHE A 558 -45.53 -49.93 22.84
C PHE A 558 -46.12 -51.02 21.93
N ARG A 559 -47.44 -51.23 22.03
CA ARG A 559 -48.17 -52.22 21.23
C ARG A 559 -49.40 -51.64 20.58
N THR A 560 -49.77 -52.19 19.44
CA THR A 560 -50.95 -51.80 18.64
C THR A 560 -51.90 -52.99 18.44
N GLY A 561 -53.07 -52.73 17.84
CA GLY A 561 -54.08 -53.75 17.56
C GLY A 561 -55.08 -54.01 18.69
N ASN A 562 -56.22 -54.61 18.33
CA ASN A 562 -57.27 -55.06 19.25
C ASN A 562 -57.13 -56.57 19.46
N TRP A 563 -56.89 -57.01 20.69
CA TRP A 563 -56.69 -58.42 21.02
C TRP A 563 -57.95 -58.99 21.70
N VAL A 564 -58.22 -60.29 21.50
CA VAL A 564 -59.29 -60.98 22.22
C VAL A 564 -58.79 -61.30 23.63
N THR A 565 -59.50 -60.80 24.64
CA THR A 565 -59.23 -61.14 26.05
C THR A 565 -60.35 -61.96 26.68
N THR A 566 -59.99 -62.70 27.71
CA THR A 566 -60.90 -63.22 28.74
C THR A 566 -61.51 -62.07 29.58
N ASP A 567 -62.44 -62.44 30.44
CA ASP A 567 -63.09 -61.58 31.44
C ASP A 567 -62.15 -61.13 32.56
N ASP A 568 -61.12 -61.92 32.90
CA ASP A 568 -60.00 -61.50 33.78
C ASP A 568 -58.89 -60.72 33.06
N GLY A 569 -59.05 -60.45 31.75
CA GLY A 569 -58.16 -59.58 30.97
C GLY A 569 -56.93 -60.25 30.35
N GLN A 570 -56.76 -61.56 30.48
CA GLN A 570 -55.68 -62.30 29.80
C GLN A 570 -55.92 -62.35 28.27
N MET A 571 -54.85 -62.19 27.48
CA MET A 571 -54.92 -62.27 26.01
C MET A 571 -55.00 -63.73 25.55
N LEU A 572 -55.95 -64.05 24.67
CA LEU A 572 -56.10 -65.39 24.11
C LEU A 572 -55.16 -65.63 22.93
N ASN A 573 -54.67 -66.87 22.82
CA ASN A 573 -53.88 -67.36 21.70
C ASN A 573 -54.66 -68.44 20.93
N SER A 574 -54.40 -68.57 19.63
CA SER A 574 -54.74 -69.76 18.85
C SER A 574 -53.80 -70.94 19.17
N GLY A 575 -54.16 -72.14 18.73
CA GLY A 575 -53.43 -73.39 19.05
C GLY A 575 -52.01 -73.51 18.47
N ASP A 576 -51.59 -72.56 17.64
CA ASP A 576 -50.24 -72.36 17.12
C ASP A 576 -49.38 -71.40 17.98
N GLY A 577 -49.98 -70.78 19.01
CA GLY A 577 -49.34 -69.77 19.86
C GLY A 577 -49.52 -68.32 19.40
N THR A 578 -50.12 -68.08 18.23
CA THR A 578 -50.39 -66.73 17.71
C THR A 578 -51.48 -66.06 18.55
N ARG A 579 -51.39 -64.74 18.82
CA ARG A 579 -52.43 -64.02 19.58
C ARG A 579 -53.68 -63.77 18.73
N LEU A 580 -54.85 -64.00 19.31
CA LEU A 580 -56.13 -63.74 18.64
C LEU A 580 -56.41 -62.23 18.58
N LEU A 581 -56.60 -61.72 17.36
CA LEU A 581 -57.08 -60.36 17.11
C LEU A 581 -58.61 -60.34 17.13
N ARG A 582 -59.18 -59.28 17.73
CA ARG A 582 -60.58 -58.91 17.56
C ARG A 582 -60.70 -58.13 16.25
N GLN A 583 -61.39 -58.72 15.27
CA GLN A 583 -61.82 -58.04 14.04
C GLN A 583 -62.84 -56.94 14.34
#